data_AF-A0A7V3RQG2-F1
#
_entry.id   AF-A0A7V3RQG2-F1
#
_cell.length_a   1.000
_cell.length_b   1.000
_cell.length_c   1.000
_cell.angle_alpha   90.00
_cell.angle_beta   90.00
_cell.angle_gamma   90.00
#
_symmetry.space_group_name_H-M   'P 1'
#
loop_
_entity.id
_entity.type
_entity.pdbx_description
1 polymer ?
#
loop_
_entity_poly.entity_id
_entity_poly.type
_entity_poly.pdbx_seq_one_letter_code
_entity_poly.pdbx_strand_id
1 'polypeptide(L)'
;MAREGITFEQVSAAADALVGEGWQPTIRAIREKLGDTGSPNTIHKHLTAWRQARPVAAAAAQELPQALTAAIAAEIERAASQARAEIEGRLVQAQGEAAELAAAGEALEAERDELAEQVAVLTTERDTLAGKAAQQAADLAEAQQRIEREQQAAEAARVEVATARLKIEA
;
A
#
# COMPACT_ATOMS: atom_id res chain seq x y z
N MET A 1 -67.60 15.60 62.09
CA MET A 1 -67.66 15.52 60.62
C MET A 1 -66.28 15.81 60.08
N ALA A 2 -65.62 14.83 59.47
CA ALA A 2 -64.27 14.98 58.92
C ALA A 2 -64.33 15.93 57.71
N ARG A 3 -63.49 16.97 57.70
CA ARG A 3 -63.39 17.88 56.54
C ARG A 3 -62.75 17.09 55.40
N GLU A 4 -63.46 16.95 54.29
CA GLU A 4 -62.90 16.43 53.04
C GLU A 4 -61.72 17.30 52.63
N GLY A 5 -60.53 16.69 52.57
CA GLY A 5 -59.31 17.38 52.13
C GLY A 5 -59.34 17.62 50.62
N ILE A 6 -58.65 18.67 50.17
CA ILE A 6 -58.45 18.95 48.74
C ILE A 6 -57.84 17.75 48.01
N THR A 7 -58.30 17.48 46.79
CA THR A 7 -57.86 16.33 45.99
C THR A 7 -56.73 16.68 45.04
N PHE A 8 -56.04 15.66 44.51
CA PHE A 8 -55.04 15.83 43.46
C PHE A 8 -55.62 16.51 42.22
N GLU A 9 -56.81 16.09 41.78
CA GLU A 9 -57.48 16.63 40.59
C GLU A 9 -57.79 18.13 40.69
N GLN A 10 -58.13 18.60 41.90
CA GLN A 10 -58.37 20.03 42.13
C GLN A 10 -57.06 20.82 42.02
N VAL A 11 -55.95 20.28 42.54
CA VAL A 11 -54.64 20.92 42.48
C VAL A 11 -54.04 20.87 41.08
N SER A 12 -54.21 19.76 40.34
CA SER A 12 -53.77 19.66 38.94
C SER A 12 -54.53 20.62 38.04
N ALA A 13 -55.87 20.66 38.13
CA ALA A 13 -56.68 21.58 37.35
C ALA A 13 -56.33 23.06 37.62
N ALA A 14 -56.11 23.43 38.88
CA ALA A 14 -55.66 24.78 39.24
C ALA A 14 -54.24 25.07 38.74
N ALA A 15 -53.33 24.09 38.80
CA ALA A 15 -51.97 24.25 38.29
C ALA A 15 -51.94 24.39 36.77
N ASP A 16 -52.71 23.57 36.03
CA ASP A 16 -52.81 23.65 34.58
C ASP A 16 -53.47 24.96 34.12
N ALA A 17 -54.48 25.46 34.83
CA ALA A 17 -55.07 26.77 34.57
C ALA A 17 -54.03 27.91 34.74
N LEU A 18 -53.23 27.89 35.81
CA LEU A 18 -52.17 28.87 36.03
C LEU A 18 -51.09 28.82 34.93
N VAL A 19 -50.69 27.62 34.50
CA VAL A 19 -49.76 27.47 33.36
C VAL A 19 -50.38 27.99 32.07
N GLY A 20 -51.66 27.70 31.80
CA GLY A 20 -52.37 28.19 30.62
C GLY A 20 -52.48 29.73 30.60
N GLU A 21 -52.55 30.36 31.77
CA GLU A 21 -52.51 31.81 31.96
C GLU A 21 -51.08 32.39 31.89
N GLY A 22 -50.04 31.55 31.70
CA GLY A 22 -48.63 31.97 31.63
C GLY A 22 -47.96 32.20 32.99
N TRP A 23 -48.63 31.88 34.09
CA TRP A 23 -48.15 32.05 35.45
C TRP A 23 -47.52 30.77 36.01
N GLN A 24 -46.54 30.93 36.89
CA GLN A 24 -45.91 29.79 37.56
C GLN A 24 -46.83 29.23 38.66
N PRO A 25 -47.20 27.94 38.64
CA PRO A 25 -48.04 27.34 39.68
C PRO A 25 -47.27 27.25 41.00
N THR A 26 -47.52 28.19 41.90
CA THR A 26 -46.99 28.21 43.27
C THR A 26 -48.06 27.75 44.25
N ILE A 27 -47.65 27.27 45.43
CA ILE A 27 -48.58 26.82 46.48
C ILE A 27 -49.59 27.92 46.82
N ARG A 28 -49.13 29.19 46.91
CA ARG A 28 -49.97 30.34 47.21
C ARG A 28 -50.98 30.62 46.10
N ALA A 29 -50.54 30.66 44.85
CA ALA A 29 -51.42 30.92 43.70
C ALA A 29 -52.49 29.84 43.54
N ILE A 30 -52.14 28.57 43.78
CA ILE A 30 -53.09 27.46 43.74
C ILE A 30 -54.10 27.57 44.88
N ARG A 31 -53.63 27.90 46.10
CA ARG A 31 -54.51 28.07 47.25
C ARG A 31 -55.52 29.20 47.05
N GLU A 32 -55.08 30.31 46.48
CA GLU A 32 -55.92 31.44 46.13
C GLU A 32 -56.96 31.05 45.06
N LYS A 33 -56.55 30.33 44.02
CA LYS A 33 -57.45 29.82 42.97
C LYS A 33 -58.48 28.81 43.49
N LEU A 34 -58.15 28.07 44.55
CA LEU A 34 -59.04 27.11 45.23
C LEU A 34 -59.87 27.76 46.37
N GLY A 35 -59.90 29.09 46.48
CA GLY A 35 -60.72 29.81 47.46
C GLY A 35 -60.20 29.70 48.90
N ASP A 36 -58.88 29.73 49.08
CA ASP A 36 -58.17 29.62 50.37
C ASP A 36 -58.35 28.30 51.14
N THR A 37 -58.93 27.30 50.48
CA THR A 37 -59.15 25.96 51.02
C THR A 37 -57.92 25.06 50.83
N GLY A 38 -57.76 24.09 51.75
CA GLY A 38 -56.65 23.14 51.74
C GLY A 38 -55.41 23.62 52.52
N SER A 39 -54.71 22.65 53.12
CA SER A 39 -53.44 22.90 53.80
C SER A 39 -52.32 23.12 52.77
N PRO A 40 -51.40 24.07 53.00
CA PRO A 40 -50.20 24.25 52.17
C PRO A 40 -49.42 22.95 51.95
N ASN A 41 -49.37 22.05 52.94
CA ASN A 41 -48.69 20.76 52.83
C ASN A 41 -49.38 19.80 51.84
N THR A 42 -50.71 19.81 51.80
CA THR A 42 -51.48 18.97 50.87
C THR A 42 -51.36 19.50 49.44
N ILE A 43 -51.42 20.82 49.26
CA ILE A 43 -51.17 21.47 47.96
C ILE A 43 -49.75 21.16 47.49
N HIS A 44 -48.74 21.28 48.37
CA HIS A 44 -47.36 20.97 48.03
C HIS A 44 -47.19 19.52 47.55
N LYS A 45 -47.79 18.55 48.25
CA LYS A 45 -47.74 17.14 47.86
C LYS A 45 -48.33 16.91 46.47
N HIS A 46 -49.53 17.44 46.20
CA HIS A 46 -50.20 17.26 44.92
C HIS A 46 -49.53 18.05 43.79
N LEU A 47 -49.06 19.27 44.05
CA LEU A 47 -48.32 20.08 43.08
C LEU A 47 -47.00 19.42 42.68
N THR A 48 -46.30 18.81 43.63
CA THR A 48 -45.07 18.06 43.35
C THR A 48 -45.35 16.85 42.47
N ALA A 49 -46.39 16.08 42.79
CA ALA A 49 -46.82 14.94 41.97
C ALA A 49 -47.24 15.39 40.56
N TRP A 50 -47.95 16.51 40.43
CA TRP A 50 -48.34 17.09 39.13
C TRP A 50 -47.12 17.52 38.31
N ARG A 51 -46.10 18.16 38.93
CA ARG A 51 -44.86 18.54 38.24
C ARG A 51 -44.08 17.32 37.73
N GLN A 52 -44.06 16.23 38.50
CA GLN A 52 -43.37 14.99 38.13
C GLN A 52 -44.11 14.20 37.04
N ALA A 53 -45.44 14.27 37.02
CA ALA A 53 -46.27 13.60 36.02
C ALA A 53 -46.27 14.29 34.66
N ARG A 54 -45.84 15.55 34.58
CA ARG A 54 -45.72 16.25 33.31
C ARG A 54 -44.50 15.73 32.54
N PRO A 55 -44.67 15.32 31.27
CA PRO A 55 -43.53 15.09 30.40
C PRO A 55 -42.81 16.43 30.23
N VAL A 56 -41.54 16.48 30.68
CA VAL A 56 -40.64 17.59 30.36
C VAL A 56 -40.62 17.67 28.84
N ALA A 57 -41.12 18.77 28.27
CA ALA A 57 -41.07 19.00 26.83
C ALA A 57 -39.63 18.72 26.38
N ALA A 58 -39.45 17.73 25.49
CA ALA A 58 -38.13 17.37 24.99
C ALA A 58 -37.48 18.66 24.48
N ALA A 59 -36.41 19.08 25.14
CA ALA A 59 -35.68 20.27 24.73
C ALA A 59 -35.34 20.09 23.26
N ALA A 60 -35.72 21.07 22.43
CA ALA A 60 -35.42 21.04 21.00
C ALA A 60 -33.92 20.75 20.85
N ALA A 61 -33.60 19.73 20.04
CA ALA A 61 -32.22 19.34 19.81
C ALA A 61 -31.46 20.59 19.35
N GLN A 62 -30.42 20.96 20.09
CA GLN A 62 -29.60 22.11 19.71
C GLN A 62 -28.85 21.73 18.43
N GLU A 63 -29.23 22.33 17.31
CA GLU A 63 -28.50 22.19 16.05
C GLU A 63 -27.24 23.08 16.07
N LEU A 64 -26.16 22.56 15.46
CA LEU A 64 -24.93 23.33 15.30
C LEU A 64 -25.19 24.56 14.39
N PRO A 65 -24.69 25.75 14.75
CA PRO A 65 -24.76 26.92 13.88
C PRO A 65 -24.19 26.63 12.50
N GLN A 66 -24.89 27.07 11.45
CA GLN A 66 -24.52 26.78 10.05
C GLN A 66 -23.09 27.21 9.68
N ALA A 67 -22.60 28.29 10.30
CA ALA A 67 -21.21 28.76 10.12
C ALA A 67 -20.17 27.72 10.60
N LEU A 68 -20.44 27.02 11.70
CA LEU A 68 -19.55 25.95 12.21
C LEU A 68 -19.60 24.74 11.28
N THR A 69 -20.79 24.35 10.80
CA THR A 69 -20.94 23.26 9.84
C THR A 69 -20.16 23.54 8.55
N ALA A 70 -20.25 24.75 8.02
CA ALA A 70 -19.51 25.17 6.83
C ALA A 70 -17.99 25.18 7.06
N ALA A 71 -17.52 25.67 8.22
CA ALA A 71 -16.11 25.69 8.56
C ALA A 71 -15.52 24.27 8.68
N ILE A 72 -16.26 23.35 9.30
CA ILE A 72 -15.86 21.94 9.41
C ILE A 72 -15.80 21.29 8.02
N ALA A 73 -16.82 21.51 7.18
CA ALA A 73 -16.82 20.99 5.82
C ALA A 73 -15.64 21.51 4.98
N ALA A 74 -15.33 22.80 5.07
CA ALA A 74 -14.20 23.41 4.39
C ALA A 74 -12.85 22.83 4.87
N GLU A 75 -12.70 22.59 6.17
CA GLU A 75 -11.49 22.00 6.73
C GLU A 75 -11.32 20.53 6.33
N ILE A 76 -12.41 19.76 6.28
CA ILE A 76 -12.39 18.39 5.75
C ILE A 76 -11.98 18.37 4.28
N GLU A 77 -12.55 19.26 3.45
CA GLU A 77 -12.20 19.36 2.03
C GLU A 77 -10.73 19.75 1.86
N ARG A 78 -10.24 20.71 2.65
CA ARG A 78 -8.83 21.12 2.67
C ARG A 78 -7.93 19.93 3.02
N ALA A 79 -8.23 19.20 4.09
CA ALA A 79 -7.47 18.02 4.49
C ALA A 79 -7.50 16.91 3.42
N ALA A 80 -8.67 16.66 2.82
CA ALA A 80 -8.82 15.69 1.75
C ALA A 80 -8.00 16.08 0.50
N SER A 81 -8.02 17.36 0.12
CA SER A 81 -7.24 17.87 -1.02
C SER A 81 -5.73 17.72 -0.79
N GLN A 82 -5.24 17.98 0.43
CA GLN A 82 -3.83 17.82 0.78
C GLN A 82 -3.40 16.36 0.75
N ALA A 83 -4.21 15.46 1.32
CA ALA A 83 -3.94 14.03 1.27
C ALA A 83 -3.93 13.50 -0.18
N ARG A 84 -4.86 13.96 -1.03
CA ARG A 84 -4.89 13.58 -2.45
C ARG A 84 -3.64 14.08 -3.18
N ALA A 85 -3.25 15.34 -2.98
CA ALA A 85 -2.07 15.91 -3.62
C ALA A 85 -0.78 15.17 -3.22
N GLU A 86 -0.65 14.76 -1.95
CA GLU A 86 0.49 13.95 -1.49
C GLU A 86 0.53 12.58 -2.20
N ILE A 87 -0.61 11.89 -2.27
CA ILE A 87 -0.70 10.59 -2.93
C ILE A 87 -0.42 10.71 -4.43
N GLU A 88 -0.95 11.74 -5.08
CA GLU A 88 -0.73 12.00 -6.51
C GLU A 88 0.75 12.30 -6.79
N GLY A 89 1.40 13.11 -5.95
CA GLY A 89 2.84 13.34 -6.03
C GLY A 89 3.66 12.05 -5.90
N ARG A 90 3.31 11.19 -4.94
CA ARG A 90 3.96 9.88 -4.76
C ARG A 90 3.72 8.95 -5.95
N LEU A 91 2.53 8.98 -6.54
CA LEU A 91 2.19 8.18 -7.72
C LEU A 91 3.02 8.61 -8.93
N VAL A 92 3.12 9.92 -9.19
CA VAL A 92 3.94 10.47 -10.28
C VAL A 92 5.41 10.11 -10.09
N GLN A 93 5.93 10.24 -8.87
CA GLN A 93 7.30 9.83 -8.56
C GLN A 93 7.53 8.34 -8.83
N ALA A 94 6.65 7.46 -8.31
CA ALA A 94 6.77 6.02 -8.51
C ALA A 94 6.68 5.61 -9.99
N GLN A 95 5.84 6.30 -10.77
CA GLN A 95 5.75 6.10 -12.22
C GLN A 95 7.03 6.53 -12.93
N GLY A 96 7.63 7.64 -12.53
CA GLY A 96 8.93 8.09 -13.04
C GLY A 96 10.04 7.07 -12.75
N GLU A 97 10.17 6.64 -11.49
CA GLU A 97 11.15 5.64 -11.07
C GLU A 97 10.96 4.30 -11.81
N ALA A 98 9.70 3.86 -11.99
CA ALA A 98 9.40 2.64 -12.74
C ALA A 98 9.79 2.75 -14.22
N ALA A 99 9.58 3.92 -14.85
CA ALA A 99 9.96 4.15 -16.23
C ALA A 99 11.49 4.19 -16.40
N GLU A 100 12.21 4.83 -15.48
CA GLU A 100 13.68 4.84 -15.46
C GLU A 100 14.25 3.43 -15.27
N LEU A 101 13.69 2.65 -14.34
CA LEU A 101 14.11 1.28 -14.10
C LEU A 101 13.85 0.38 -15.31
N ALA A 102 12.70 0.55 -15.98
CA ALA A 102 12.38 -0.19 -17.19
C ALA A 102 13.38 0.13 -18.31
N ALA A 103 13.67 1.40 -18.56
CA ALA A 103 14.63 1.82 -19.57
C ALA A 103 16.06 1.30 -19.27
N ALA A 104 16.48 1.34 -18.01
CA ALA A 104 17.76 0.77 -17.59
C ALA A 104 17.80 -0.76 -17.76
N GLY A 105 16.69 -1.44 -17.46
CA GLY A 105 16.52 -2.88 -17.67
C GLY A 105 16.65 -3.26 -19.15
N GLU A 106 15.95 -2.57 -20.04
CA GLU A 106 16.02 -2.79 -21.49
C GLU A 106 17.44 -2.59 -22.04
N ALA A 107 18.15 -1.56 -21.56
CA ALA A 107 19.53 -1.31 -21.96
C ALA A 107 20.49 -2.43 -21.51
N LEU A 108 20.35 -2.90 -20.26
CA LEU A 108 21.14 -4.01 -19.73
C LEU A 108 20.84 -5.33 -20.43
N GLU A 109 19.57 -5.59 -20.79
CA GLU A 109 19.19 -6.78 -21.54
C GLU A 109 19.82 -6.80 -22.93
N ALA A 110 19.83 -5.65 -23.62
CA ALA A 110 20.47 -5.49 -24.93
C ALA A 110 21.99 -5.70 -24.84
N GLU A 111 22.67 -5.07 -23.86
CA GLU A 111 24.11 -5.27 -23.64
C GLU A 111 24.44 -6.74 -23.33
N ARG A 112 23.60 -7.39 -22.51
CA ARG A 112 23.76 -8.81 -22.17
C ARG A 112 23.61 -9.71 -23.41
N ASP A 113 22.64 -9.43 -24.28
CA ASP A 113 22.44 -10.19 -25.51
C ASP A 113 23.61 -9.98 -26.48
N GLU A 114 24.11 -8.75 -26.62
CA GLU A 114 25.29 -8.44 -27.43
C GLU A 114 26.54 -9.18 -26.91
N LEU A 115 26.79 -9.14 -25.60
CA LEU A 115 27.90 -9.86 -24.98
C LEU A 115 27.77 -11.38 -25.14
N ALA A 116 26.56 -11.93 -25.04
CA ALA A 116 26.31 -13.35 -25.26
C ALA A 116 26.62 -13.77 -26.71
N GLU A 117 26.25 -12.94 -27.68
CA GLU A 117 26.60 -13.17 -29.09
C GLU A 117 28.12 -13.11 -29.31
N GLN A 118 28.79 -12.09 -28.76
CA GLN A 118 30.26 -11.97 -28.84
C GLN A 118 30.96 -13.20 -28.23
N VAL A 119 30.49 -13.69 -27.08
CA VAL A 119 31.02 -14.91 -26.45
C VAL A 119 30.81 -16.13 -27.34
N ALA A 120 29.66 -16.26 -28.00
CA ALA A 120 29.39 -17.38 -28.90
C ALA A 120 30.30 -17.37 -30.14
N VAL A 121 30.52 -16.18 -30.73
CA VAL A 121 31.43 -15.98 -31.86
C VAL A 121 32.86 -16.33 -31.45
N LEU A 122 33.37 -15.74 -30.37
CA LEU A 122 34.73 -15.98 -29.88
C LEU A 122 34.95 -17.45 -29.49
N THR A 123 33.93 -18.11 -28.94
CA THR A 123 33.97 -19.54 -28.63
C THR A 123 34.13 -20.38 -29.90
N THR A 124 33.35 -20.06 -30.95
CA THR A 124 33.44 -20.75 -32.24
C THR A 124 34.78 -20.53 -32.93
N GLU A 125 35.29 -19.29 -32.90
CA GLU A 125 36.60 -18.96 -33.45
C GLU A 125 37.72 -19.70 -32.70
N ARG A 126 37.68 -19.71 -31.37
CA ARG A 126 38.62 -20.46 -30.54
C ARG A 126 38.61 -21.94 -30.90
N ASP A 127 37.45 -22.56 -31.01
CA ASP A 127 37.33 -24.00 -31.30
C ASP A 127 37.84 -24.32 -32.71
N THR A 128 37.56 -23.44 -33.67
CA THR A 128 38.10 -23.56 -35.04
C THR A 128 39.63 -23.46 -35.06
N LEU A 129 40.20 -22.49 -34.34
CA LEU A 129 41.65 -22.32 -34.25
C LEU A 129 42.31 -23.48 -33.52
N ALA A 130 41.72 -23.97 -32.44
CA ALA A 130 42.20 -25.15 -31.71
C ALA A 130 42.20 -26.39 -32.61
N GLY A 131 41.13 -26.61 -33.39
CA GLY A 131 41.06 -27.70 -34.37
C GLY A 131 42.13 -27.61 -35.46
N LYS A 132 42.34 -26.41 -36.03
CA LYS A 132 43.40 -26.17 -37.02
C LYS A 132 44.79 -26.42 -36.44
N ALA A 133 45.05 -25.95 -35.22
CA ALA A 133 46.33 -26.16 -34.55
C ALA A 133 46.59 -27.65 -34.29
N ALA A 134 45.56 -28.40 -33.87
CA ALA A 134 45.67 -29.85 -33.69
C ALA A 134 45.96 -30.57 -35.01
N GLN A 135 45.28 -30.20 -36.10
CA GLN A 135 45.54 -30.77 -37.42
C GLN A 135 46.97 -30.48 -37.90
N GLN A 136 47.42 -29.22 -37.78
CA GLN A 136 48.78 -28.83 -38.16
C GLN A 136 49.84 -29.57 -37.36
N ALA A 137 49.60 -29.81 -36.06
CA ALA A 137 50.50 -30.60 -35.23
C ALA A 137 50.58 -32.07 -35.70
N ALA A 138 49.44 -32.66 -36.10
CA ALA A 138 49.40 -34.01 -36.64
C ALA A 138 50.11 -34.11 -38.00
N ASP A 139 49.85 -33.19 -38.92
CA ASP A 139 50.49 -33.13 -40.23
C ASP A 139 52.02 -32.97 -40.10
N LEU A 140 52.46 -32.12 -39.16
CA LEU A 140 53.88 -31.93 -38.88
C LEU A 140 54.54 -33.21 -38.35
N ALA A 141 53.88 -33.92 -37.43
CA ALA A 141 54.38 -35.19 -36.90
C ALA A 141 54.48 -36.26 -38.01
N GLU A 142 53.49 -36.36 -38.89
CA GLU A 142 53.52 -37.27 -40.04
C GLU A 142 54.66 -36.91 -41.01
N ALA A 143 54.81 -35.62 -41.34
CA ALA A 143 55.88 -35.16 -42.21
C ALA A 143 57.27 -35.45 -41.61
N GLN A 144 57.45 -35.22 -40.31
CA GLN A 144 58.69 -35.57 -39.59
C GLN A 144 58.98 -37.07 -39.68
N GLN A 145 57.98 -37.92 -39.44
CA GLN A 145 58.15 -39.37 -39.53
C GLN A 145 58.50 -39.83 -40.96
N ARG A 146 57.89 -39.22 -41.98
CA ARG A 146 58.22 -39.51 -43.39
C ARG A 146 59.64 -39.11 -43.72
N ILE A 147 60.07 -37.92 -43.32
CA ILE A 147 61.45 -37.43 -43.51
C ILE A 147 62.43 -38.38 -42.83
N GLU A 148 62.15 -38.84 -41.61
CA GLU A 148 63.03 -39.76 -40.89
C GLU A 148 63.16 -41.11 -41.59
N ARG A 149 62.05 -41.68 -42.10
CA ARG A 149 62.07 -42.92 -42.89
C ARG A 149 62.85 -42.74 -44.20
N GLU A 150 62.64 -41.63 -44.91
CA GLU A 150 63.35 -41.33 -46.16
C GLU A 150 64.86 -41.15 -45.91
N GLN A 151 65.24 -40.49 -44.82
CA GLN A 151 66.64 -40.36 -44.41
C GLN A 151 67.28 -41.72 -44.08
N GLN A 152 66.59 -42.58 -43.33
CA GLN A 152 67.06 -43.93 -43.01
C GLN A 152 67.24 -44.78 -44.27
N ALA A 153 66.28 -44.72 -45.21
CA ALA A 153 66.37 -45.44 -46.48
C ALA A 153 67.51 -44.92 -47.37
N ALA A 154 67.69 -43.60 -47.44
CA ALA A 154 68.80 -42.99 -48.18
C ALA A 154 70.16 -43.37 -47.60
N GLU A 155 70.28 -43.40 -46.26
CA GLU A 155 71.52 -43.80 -45.60
C GLU A 155 71.82 -45.29 -45.81
N ALA A 156 70.83 -46.17 -45.69
CA ALA A 156 70.97 -47.59 -45.99
C ALA A 156 71.43 -47.81 -47.45
N ALA A 157 70.80 -47.14 -48.41
CA ALA A 157 71.18 -47.22 -49.83
C ALA A 157 72.61 -46.72 -50.08
N ARG A 158 73.06 -45.65 -49.39
CA ARG A 158 74.45 -45.17 -49.48
C ARG A 158 75.45 -46.21 -48.97
N VAL A 159 75.15 -46.85 -47.84
CA VAL A 159 75.98 -47.93 -47.27
C VAL A 159 76.04 -49.13 -48.22
N GLU A 160 74.91 -49.54 -48.80
CA GLU A 160 74.88 -50.63 -49.80
C GLU A 160 75.72 -50.31 -51.04
N VAL A 161 75.60 -49.10 -51.59
CA VAL A 161 76.42 -48.67 -52.73
C VAL A 161 77.91 -48.64 -52.38
N ALA A 162 78.27 -48.13 -51.20
CA ALA A 162 79.67 -48.10 -50.74
C ALA A 162 80.25 -49.51 -50.59
N THR A 163 79.50 -50.43 -49.97
CA THR A 163 79.93 -51.83 -49.80
C THR A 163 80.02 -52.57 -51.13
N ALA A 164 79.11 -52.31 -52.08
CA ALA A 164 79.18 -52.88 -53.42
C ALA A 164 80.42 -52.40 -54.20
N ARG A 165 80.77 -51.10 -54.10
CA ARG A 165 81.98 -50.55 -54.74
C ARG A 165 83.25 -51.19 -54.19
N LEU A 166 83.37 -51.33 -52.86
CA LEU A 166 84.52 -51.98 -52.23
C LEU A 166 84.70 -53.45 -52.69
N LYS A 167 83.61 -54.18 -52.96
CA LYS A 167 83.68 -55.56 -53.47
C LYS A 167 84.12 -55.66 -54.94
N ILE A 168 83.90 -54.62 -55.74
CA ILE A 168 84.31 -54.59 -57.15
C ILE A 168 85.81 -54.26 -57.27
N GLU A 169 86.35 -53.50 -56.31
CA GLU A 169 87.76 -53.06 -56.29
C GLU A 169 88.73 -54.08 -55.66
N ALA A 170 88.24 -55.17 -55.06
CA ALA A 170 89.02 -56.24 -54.42
C ALA A 170 89.15 -57.48 -55.31
#